data_AF-A0A8S0U7Z5-F1
#
_entry.id   AF-A0A8S0U7Z5-F1
#
_cell.length_a   1.000
_cell.length_b   1.000
_cell.length_c   1.000
_cell.angle_alpha   90.00
_cell.angle_beta   90.00
_cell.angle_gamma   90.00
#
_symmetry.space_group_name_H-M   'P 1'
#
loop_
_entity.id
_entity.type
_entity.pdbx_description
1 polymer ?
#
loop_
_entity_poly.entity_id
_entity_poly.type
_entity_poly.pdbx_seq_one_letter_code
_entity_poly.pdbx_strand_id
1 'polypeptide(L)'
;MAVISTTSTLEFESNTDVDKLNYEIFSILENKFLFGYEEAHKVSINKQQQMTPSPAVKNVSAEKIRILSIDAGRSTDGVLAAKSLAHLDLTLRRKLGNPNAHTADFFDVVARADIGGIFASLLFTRGKDGEPLFSAEKALRFILEHG
;
A
#
# COMPACT_ATOMS: atom_id res chain seq x y z
N MET A 1 -36.15 -30.71 53.05
CA MET A 1 -34.92 -29.93 53.29
C MET A 1 -34.52 -29.27 51.98
N ALA A 2 -34.60 -27.94 51.93
CA ALA A 2 -34.07 -27.12 50.84
C ALA A 2 -32.81 -26.42 51.38
N VAL A 3 -31.73 -26.43 50.59
CA VAL A 3 -30.48 -25.72 50.90
C VAL A 3 -30.03 -25.00 49.62
N ILE A 4 -30.39 -23.71 49.59
CA ILE A 4 -29.71 -22.50 49.08
C ILE A 4 -28.76 -22.54 47.86
N SER A 5 -29.11 -21.65 46.93
CA SER A 5 -28.32 -20.93 45.91
C SER A 5 -26.86 -20.61 46.25
N THR A 6 -25.98 -20.65 45.22
CA THR A 6 -25.15 -19.51 44.78
C THR A 6 -24.49 -19.75 43.41
N THR A 7 -24.76 -18.81 42.49
CA THR A 7 -23.84 -18.17 41.53
C THR A 7 -23.02 -18.97 40.52
N SER A 8 -23.29 -18.72 39.22
CA SER A 8 -22.25 -18.41 38.21
C SER A 8 -22.89 -17.76 36.97
N THR A 9 -23.30 -16.50 37.14
CA THR A 9 -23.66 -15.54 36.07
C THR A 9 -22.38 -14.89 35.55
N LEU A 10 -21.57 -15.55 34.72
CA LEU A 10 -20.40 -14.93 34.07
C LEU A 10 -19.97 -15.70 32.79
N GLU A 11 -20.78 -15.70 31.71
CA GLU A 11 -20.32 -16.18 30.37
C GLU A 11 -20.90 -15.37 29.19
N PHE A 12 -21.27 -14.09 29.37
CA PHE A 12 -21.76 -13.24 28.25
C PHE A 12 -21.18 -11.81 28.23
N GLU A 13 -19.98 -11.63 28.75
CA GLU A 13 -19.19 -10.41 28.51
C GLU A 13 -17.90 -10.80 27.78
N SER A 14 -17.83 -10.65 26.45
CA SER A 14 -16.55 -10.51 25.69
C SER A 14 -16.69 -10.51 24.15
N ASN A 15 -17.74 -9.90 23.57
CA ASN A 15 -17.70 -9.64 22.12
C ASN A 15 -18.27 -8.28 21.67
N THR A 16 -19.23 -7.73 22.42
CA THR A 16 -19.88 -6.46 22.07
C THR A 16 -18.93 -5.26 22.00
N ASP A 17 -17.92 -5.19 22.87
CA ASP A 17 -16.96 -4.09 22.86
C ASP A 17 -15.96 -4.19 21.70
N VAL A 18 -15.56 -5.40 21.32
CA VAL A 18 -14.69 -5.64 20.16
C VAL A 18 -15.47 -5.33 18.88
N ASP A 19 -16.72 -5.78 18.76
CA ASP A 19 -17.58 -5.48 17.63
C ASP A 19 -17.84 -3.98 17.47
N LYS A 20 -18.05 -3.27 18.59
CA LYS A 20 -18.24 -1.81 18.60
C LYS A 20 -16.97 -1.07 18.18
N LEU A 21 -15.82 -1.45 18.72
CA LEU A 21 -14.54 -0.86 18.33
C LEU A 21 -14.24 -1.12 16.84
N ASN A 22 -14.49 -2.34 16.38
CA ASN A 22 -14.29 -2.73 14.99
C ASN A 22 -15.20 -1.92 14.05
N TYR A 23 -16.48 -1.76 14.42
CA TYR A 23 -17.42 -0.90 13.71
C TYR A 23 -16.94 0.55 13.68
N GLU A 24 -16.44 1.09 14.79
CA GLU A 24 -15.91 2.46 14.85
C GLU A 24 -14.68 2.63 13.95
N ILE A 25 -13.75 1.68 13.97
CA ILE A 25 -12.56 1.66 13.11
C ILE A 25 -12.98 1.65 11.64
N PHE A 26 -13.82 0.69 11.22
CA PHE A 26 -14.26 0.60 9.83
C PHE A 26 -15.08 1.80 9.39
N SER A 27 -15.95 2.33 10.26
CA SER A 27 -16.72 3.55 9.97
C SER A 27 -15.83 4.77 9.77
N ILE A 28 -14.76 4.92 10.57
CA ILE A 28 -13.77 5.99 10.38
C ILE A 28 -13.02 5.81 9.05
N LEU A 29 -12.58 4.59 8.75
CA LEU A 29 -11.84 4.29 7.52
C LEU A 29 -12.69 4.57 6.28
N GLU A 30 -13.92 4.09 6.25
CA GLU A 30 -14.83 4.29 5.12
C GLU A 30 -15.14 5.77 4.91
N ASN A 31 -15.56 6.48 5.96
CA ASN A 31 -16.08 7.85 5.81
C ASN A 31 -14.97 8.90 5.67
N LYS A 32 -13.81 8.70 6.29
CA LYS A 32 -12.75 9.73 6.30
C LYS A 32 -11.60 9.43 5.35
N PHE A 33 -11.34 8.16 5.04
CA PHE A 33 -10.19 7.78 4.21
C PHE A 33 -10.60 7.23 2.85
N LEU A 34 -11.56 6.31 2.78
CA LEU A 34 -11.86 5.57 1.55
C LEU A 34 -12.87 6.29 0.63
N PHE A 35 -13.87 6.98 1.19
CA PHE A 35 -14.96 7.61 0.42
C PHE A 35 -15.08 9.14 0.62
N GLY A 36 -14.31 9.74 1.54
CA GLY A 36 -14.36 11.18 1.84
C GLY A 36 -13.69 12.10 0.81
N TYR A 37 -13.01 11.55 -0.20
CA TYR A 37 -12.28 12.33 -1.21
C TYR A 37 -13.16 12.95 -2.31
N GLU A 38 -14.39 12.47 -2.50
CA GLU A 38 -15.29 12.99 -3.54
C GLU A 38 -15.69 14.46 -3.30
N GLU A 39 -15.72 14.93 -2.04
CA GLU A 39 -16.07 16.31 -1.69
C GLU A 39 -14.86 17.28 -1.80
N ALA A 40 -13.62 16.79 -1.66
CA ALA A 40 -12.42 17.62 -1.71
C ALA A 40 -12.12 18.17 -3.12
N HIS A 41 -12.69 17.56 -4.16
CA HIS A 41 -12.52 18.00 -5.55
C HIS A 41 -13.44 19.17 -5.98
N LYS A 42 -14.32 19.68 -5.10
CA LYS A 42 -15.11 20.89 -5.38
C LYS A 42 -14.48 22.21 -4.90
N VAL A 43 -13.46 22.18 -4.02
CA VAL A 43 -13.03 23.39 -3.28
C VAL A 43 -11.66 23.96 -3.70
N SER A 44 -10.86 23.29 -4.53
CA SER A 44 -9.50 23.76 -4.87
C SER A 44 -9.29 24.24 -6.31
N ILE A 45 -10.35 24.72 -6.99
CA ILE A 45 -10.19 25.61 -8.15
C ILE A 45 -10.29 27.04 -7.62
N ASN A 46 -9.22 27.57 -7.02
CA ASN A 46 -8.92 29.01 -6.90
C ASN A 46 -7.81 29.25 -5.85
N LYS A 47 -6.56 28.94 -6.18
CA LYS A 47 -5.39 29.68 -5.68
C LYS A 47 -4.27 29.65 -6.71
N GLN A 48 -4.26 30.73 -7.49
CA GLN A 48 -3.19 31.32 -8.29
C GLN A 48 -1.83 30.62 -8.23
N GLN A 49 -1.41 30.01 -9.35
CA GLN A 49 -0.04 30.14 -9.87
C GLN A 49 -0.12 30.29 -11.40
N GLN A 50 0.34 31.44 -11.86
CA GLN A 50 0.41 31.83 -13.27
C GLN A 50 1.83 31.55 -13.76
N MET A 51 2.01 30.69 -14.78
CA MET A 51 3.06 30.81 -15.79
C MET A 51 2.84 29.87 -17.00
N THR A 52 2.51 30.50 -18.14
CA THR A 52 2.63 30.11 -19.57
C THR A 52 1.71 29.05 -20.21
N PRO A 53 1.26 29.26 -21.48
CA PRO A 53 0.17 28.50 -22.09
C PRO A 53 0.69 27.31 -22.92
N SER A 54 0.15 26.11 -22.65
CA SER A 54 0.24 24.96 -23.56
C SER A 54 -1.17 24.43 -23.83
N PRO A 55 -1.56 24.21 -25.11
CA PRO A 55 -2.92 23.86 -25.47
C PRO A 55 -3.14 22.35 -25.36
N ALA A 56 -3.53 21.89 -24.17
CA ALA A 56 -4.24 20.63 -24.00
C ALA A 56 -4.85 20.59 -22.60
N VAL A 57 -6.07 21.09 -22.47
CA VAL A 57 -6.90 20.79 -21.31
C VAL A 57 -7.25 19.31 -21.39
N LYS A 58 -6.37 18.47 -20.84
CA LYS A 58 -6.73 17.10 -20.48
C LYS A 58 -7.64 17.24 -19.27
N ASN A 59 -8.88 16.78 -19.39
CA ASN A 59 -9.77 16.55 -18.26
C ASN A 59 -8.97 15.74 -17.23
N VAL A 60 -8.51 16.39 -16.16
CA VAL A 60 -7.82 15.70 -15.07
C VAL A 60 -8.91 14.93 -14.34
N SER A 61 -9.16 13.70 -14.78
CA SER A 61 -9.78 12.69 -13.92
C SER A 61 -9.00 12.70 -12.61
N ALA A 62 -9.69 12.75 -11.46
CA ALA A 62 -9.06 12.67 -10.15
C ALA A 62 -7.91 11.65 -10.19
N GLU A 63 -6.70 12.10 -9.87
CA GLU A 63 -5.49 11.30 -9.97
C GLU A 63 -5.64 10.08 -9.06
N LYS A 64 -5.66 8.88 -9.65
CA LYS A 64 -5.81 7.64 -8.89
C LYS A 64 -4.49 7.32 -8.19
N ILE A 65 -4.53 7.19 -6.87
CA ILE A 65 -3.39 6.72 -6.08
C ILE A 65 -3.22 5.20 -6.30
N ARG A 66 -2.00 4.77 -6.63
CA ARG A 66 -1.63 3.38 -6.87
C ARG A 66 -0.81 2.86 -5.70
N ILE A 67 -1.37 1.88 -4.99
CA ILE A 67 -0.76 1.30 -3.79
C ILE A 67 -0.30 -0.12 -4.08
N LEU A 68 0.96 -0.42 -3.77
CA LEU A 68 1.49 -1.78 -3.74
C LEU A 68 1.56 -2.25 -2.29
N SER A 69 0.72 -3.19 -1.90
CA SER A 69 0.82 -3.89 -0.60
C SER A 69 1.34 -5.30 -0.82
N ILE A 70 2.24 -5.74 0.06
CA ILE A 70 2.79 -7.09 0.03
C ILE A 70 2.63 -7.69 1.42
N ASP A 71 1.86 -8.78 1.48
CA ASP A 71 1.60 -9.48 2.74
C ASP A 71 2.89 -10.06 3.31
N ALA A 72 3.02 -9.91 4.64
CA ALA A 72 4.04 -10.60 5.40
C ALA A 72 3.66 -12.07 5.56
N GLY A 73 4.66 -12.95 5.47
CA GLY A 73 4.45 -14.39 5.52
C GLY A 73 5.50 -15.08 6.38
N ARG A 74 5.56 -16.40 6.30
CA ARG A 74 6.63 -17.18 6.95
C ARG A 74 7.97 -16.89 6.26
N SER A 75 9.08 -17.26 6.87
CA SER A 75 10.45 -16.90 6.42
C SER A 75 10.74 -17.15 4.93
N THR A 76 10.11 -18.14 4.29
CA THR A 76 10.28 -18.44 2.86
C THR A 76 9.40 -17.63 1.90
N ASP A 77 8.34 -16.99 2.40
CA ASP A 77 7.37 -16.24 1.58
C ASP A 77 7.96 -14.93 1.05
N GLY A 78 8.99 -14.43 1.72
CA GLY A 78 9.76 -13.27 1.28
C GLY A 78 10.31 -13.41 -0.14
N VAL A 79 10.81 -14.60 -0.47
CA VAL A 79 11.37 -14.95 -1.77
C VAL A 79 10.29 -15.03 -2.85
N LEU A 80 9.11 -15.56 -2.52
CA LEU A 80 8.00 -15.64 -3.46
C LEU A 80 7.54 -14.24 -3.87
N ALA A 81 7.32 -13.36 -2.90
CA ALA A 81 6.96 -11.98 -3.16
C ALA A 81 8.05 -11.23 -3.96
N ALA A 82 9.33 -11.46 -3.64
CA ALA A 82 10.43 -10.87 -4.38
C ALA A 82 10.50 -11.36 -5.84
N LYS A 83 10.30 -12.66 -6.09
CA LYS A 83 10.20 -13.24 -7.44
C LYS A 83 9.00 -12.68 -8.21
N SER A 84 7.84 -12.58 -7.57
CA SER A 84 6.65 -11.99 -8.16
C SER A 84 6.89 -10.54 -8.58
N LEU A 85 7.58 -9.75 -7.76
CA LEU A 85 7.86 -8.36 -8.08
C LEU A 85 8.93 -8.22 -9.18
N ALA A 86 9.94 -9.08 -9.20
CA ALA A 86 10.89 -9.14 -10.31
C ALA A 86 10.20 -9.52 -11.64
N HIS A 87 9.24 -10.44 -11.59
CA HIS A 87 8.44 -10.80 -12.76
C HIS A 87 7.49 -9.67 -13.20
N LEU A 88 6.91 -8.93 -12.26
CA LEU A 88 6.10 -7.74 -12.56
C LEU A 88 6.94 -6.68 -13.28
N ASP A 89 8.12 -6.36 -12.75
CA ASP A 89 9.05 -5.39 -13.33
C ASP A 89 9.39 -5.74 -14.79
N LEU A 90 9.75 -7.00 -15.04
CA LEU A 90 10.05 -7.50 -16.38
C LEU A 90 8.81 -7.40 -17.30
N THR A 91 7.64 -7.74 -16.78
CA THR A 91 6.39 -7.70 -17.54
C THR A 91 6.02 -6.27 -17.92
N LEU A 92 6.20 -5.30 -17.01
CA LEU A 92 6.00 -3.88 -17.27
C LEU A 92 6.93 -3.41 -18.39
N ARG A 93 8.23 -3.68 -18.29
CA ARG A 93 9.19 -3.33 -19.35
C ARG A 93 8.79 -3.88 -20.72
N ARG A 94 8.39 -5.16 -20.77
CA ARG A 94 7.95 -5.81 -22.01
C ARG A 94 6.68 -5.19 -22.57
N LYS A 95 5.69 -4.92 -21.71
CA LYS A 95 4.38 -4.38 -22.12
C LYS A 95 4.47 -2.92 -22.55
N LEU A 96 5.34 -2.13 -21.92
CA LEU A 96 5.55 -0.73 -22.28
C LEU A 96 6.58 -0.53 -23.40
N GLY A 97 7.38 -1.54 -23.74
CA GLY A 97 8.50 -1.40 -24.67
C GLY A 97 9.61 -0.48 -24.15
N ASN A 98 9.62 -0.18 -22.85
CA ASN A 98 10.61 0.67 -22.21
C ASN A 98 11.51 -0.18 -21.29
N PRO A 99 12.80 -0.38 -21.62
CA PRO A 99 13.72 -1.18 -20.81
C PRO A 99 14.08 -0.53 -19.46
N ASN A 100 13.87 0.79 -19.34
CA ASN A 100 14.13 1.59 -18.14
C ASN A 100 12.87 1.79 -17.30
N ALA A 101 11.76 1.11 -17.62
CA ALA A 101 10.58 1.15 -16.77
C ALA A 101 10.85 0.33 -15.50
N HIS A 102 10.66 0.96 -14.35
CA HIS A 102 10.81 0.31 -13.05
C HIS A 102 9.49 0.28 -12.30
N THR A 103 9.30 -0.74 -11.48
CA THR A 103 8.12 -0.91 -10.63
C THR A 103 7.83 0.34 -9.80
N ALA A 104 8.89 1.02 -9.34
CA ALA A 104 8.79 2.26 -8.56
C ALA A 104 8.17 3.45 -9.31
N ASP A 105 8.09 3.40 -10.65
CA ASP A 105 7.45 4.46 -11.45
C ASP A 105 5.93 4.28 -11.53
N PHE A 106 5.42 3.11 -11.11
CA PHE A 106 4.01 2.73 -11.24
C PHE A 106 3.23 2.77 -9.93
N PHE A 107 3.89 2.91 -8.79
CA PHE A 107 3.25 2.91 -7.49
C PHE A 107 3.68 4.12 -6.68
N ASP A 108 2.69 4.83 -6.14
CA ASP A 108 2.89 6.05 -5.38
C ASP A 108 3.18 5.74 -3.91
N VAL A 109 2.66 4.60 -3.43
CA VAL A 109 2.89 4.07 -2.08
C VAL A 109 3.22 2.58 -2.15
N VAL A 110 4.23 2.16 -1.40
CA VAL A 110 4.54 0.74 -1.17
C VAL A 110 4.49 0.44 0.34
N ALA A 111 3.79 -0.62 0.71
CA ALA A 111 3.70 -1.10 2.08
C ALA A 111 4.14 -2.55 2.16
N ARG A 112 5.04 -2.83 3.12
CA ARG A 112 5.49 -4.19 3.43
C ARG A 112 6.03 -4.23 4.87
N ALA A 113 5.71 -5.29 5.60
CA ALA A 113 6.35 -5.60 6.88
C ALA A 113 7.48 -6.62 6.68
N ASP A 114 8.27 -6.91 7.71
CA ASP A 114 9.39 -7.88 7.70
C ASP A 114 10.60 -7.56 6.80
N ILE A 115 11.45 -8.55 6.51
CA ILE A 115 12.62 -8.46 5.61
C ILE A 115 12.25 -7.96 4.21
N GLY A 116 10.99 -8.14 3.86
CA GLY A 116 10.32 -7.54 2.75
C GLY A 116 10.38 -6.02 2.69
N GLY A 117 10.36 -5.34 3.84
CA GLY A 117 10.56 -3.88 3.91
C GLY A 117 11.92 -3.48 3.36
N ILE A 118 12.96 -4.29 3.59
CA ILE A 118 14.29 -4.08 3.00
C ILE A 118 14.21 -4.25 1.48
N PHE A 119 13.58 -5.32 0.99
CA PHE A 119 13.39 -5.52 -0.45
C PHE A 119 12.62 -4.37 -1.12
N ALA A 120 11.54 -3.88 -0.49
CA ALA A 120 10.78 -2.72 -0.96
C ALA A 120 11.67 -1.46 -0.96
N SER A 121 12.45 -1.23 0.10
CA SER A 121 13.37 -0.09 0.15
C SER A 121 14.41 -0.12 -0.98
N LEU A 122 14.98 -1.28 -1.31
CA LEU A 122 15.94 -1.43 -2.40
C LEU A 122 15.35 -1.03 -3.76
N LEU A 123 14.07 -1.31 -3.98
CA LEU A 123 13.39 -1.03 -5.23
C LEU A 123 12.85 0.39 -5.35
N PHE A 124 12.48 1.02 -4.24
CA PHE A 124 11.80 2.31 -4.25
C PHE A 124 12.71 3.46 -3.81
N THR A 125 13.91 3.18 -3.27
CA THR A 125 14.90 4.23 -2.99
C THR A 125 15.51 4.72 -4.29
N ARG A 126 15.39 6.03 -4.55
CA ARG A 126 15.95 6.67 -5.75
C ARG A 126 17.38 7.17 -5.48
N GLY A 127 18.26 6.96 -6.46
CA GLY A 127 19.62 7.47 -6.48
C GLY A 127 19.70 8.96 -6.82
N LYS A 128 20.92 9.46 -7.00
CA LYS A 128 21.18 10.88 -7.33
C LYS A 128 20.69 11.27 -8.73
N ASP A 129 20.65 10.30 -9.63
CA ASP A 129 20.08 10.39 -10.97
C ASP A 129 18.55 10.32 -10.97
N GLY A 130 17.95 10.07 -9.81
CA GLY A 130 16.52 9.88 -9.68
C GLY A 130 16.07 8.53 -10.23
N GLU A 131 16.94 7.54 -10.42
CA GLU A 131 16.54 6.17 -10.79
C GLU A 131 16.55 5.25 -9.55
N PRO A 132 15.80 4.14 -9.53
CA PRO A 132 15.89 3.16 -8.46
C PRO A 132 17.33 2.63 -8.24
N LEU A 133 17.78 2.59 -6.99
CA LEU A 133 19.13 2.12 -6.64
C LEU A 133 19.36 0.66 -7.07
N PHE A 134 18.31 -0.18 -7.02
CA PHE A 134 18.37 -1.57 -7.42
C PHE A 134 17.30 -1.89 -8.45
N SER A 135 17.67 -2.68 -9.46
CA SER A 135 16.68 -3.40 -10.26
C SER A 135 16.05 -4.51 -9.43
N ALA A 136 14.82 -4.91 -9.78
CA ALA A 136 14.12 -5.99 -9.08
C ALA A 136 14.92 -7.30 -9.06
N GLU A 137 15.65 -7.60 -10.13
CA GLU A 137 16.54 -8.76 -10.18
C GLU A 137 17.74 -8.64 -9.22
N LYS A 138 18.37 -7.46 -9.14
CA LYS A 138 19.48 -7.22 -8.20
C LYS A 138 19.00 -7.26 -6.75
N ALA A 139 17.85 -6.67 -6.46
CA ALA A 139 17.23 -6.71 -5.14
C ALA A 139 16.87 -8.15 -4.73
N LEU A 140 16.35 -8.96 -5.67
CA LEU A 140 16.05 -10.37 -5.43
C LEU A 140 17.32 -11.16 -5.11
N ARG A 141 18.40 -10.96 -5.88
CA ARG A 141 19.70 -11.59 -5.60
C ARG A 141 20.22 -11.22 -4.21
N PHE A 142 20.14 -9.94 -3.84
CA PHE A 142 20.56 -9.48 -2.52
C PHE A 142 19.82 -10.21 -1.39
N ILE A 143 18.49 -10.32 -1.47
CA ILE A 143 17.68 -11.04 -0.49
C ILE A 143 18.00 -12.54 -0.45
N LEU A 144 18.29 -13.16 -1.60
CA LEU A 144 18.66 -14.59 -1.63
C LEU A 144 20.04 -14.86 -1.02
N GLU A 145 20.95 -13.88 -1.04
CA GLU A 145 22.31 -14.02 -0.52
C GLU A 145 22.40 -13.67 0.98
N HIS A 146 21.56 -12.77 1.47
CA HIS A 146 21.68 -12.20 2.82
C HIS A 146 20.44 -12.37 3.72
N GLY A 147 19.34 -12.93 3.20
CA GLY A 147 18.03 -13.02 3.87
C GLY A 147 17.66 -14.39 4.41
#